data_AF-A0A9N7YCE7-F1
#
_entry.id   AF-A0A9N7YCE7-F1
#
_cell.length_a   1.000
_cell.length_b   1.000
_cell.length_c   1.000
_cell.angle_alpha   90.00
_cell.angle_beta   90.00
_cell.angle_gamma   90.00
#
_symmetry.space_group_name_H-M   'P 1'
#
loop_
_entity.id
_entity.type
_entity.pdbx_description
1 polymer ?
#
loop_
_entity_poly.entity_id
_entity_poly.type
_entity_poly.pdbx_seq_one_letter_code
_entity_poly.pdbx_strand_id
1 'polypeptide(L)'
;MARTQDGITAPFSDTVYLKAAALDPAFSLLWVEPHVLVSRDAKTEVVQRVKELILHDAAETEQPVPLVDEEEQEDLREGEGLFAAYHKRQKMDVGTTPALQLSHYLDIAEGQNALLFWALNMKTLPSLFRVAIRVLAVPASSAPVERVFSHGGIILCPHRAQMTDRHLVFCKCNAA
;
A
#
# COMPACT_ATOMS: atom_id res chain seq x y z
N MET A 1 -5.32 -17.94 -10.14
CA MET A 1 -6.33 -16.85 -10.27
C MET A 1 -6.93 -16.95 -11.64
N ALA A 2 -8.26 -17.05 -11.73
CA ALA A 2 -8.97 -17.42 -12.95
C ALA A 2 -8.83 -16.34 -14.02
N ARG A 3 -8.16 -16.66 -15.12
CA ARG A 3 -8.21 -15.88 -16.35
C ARG A 3 -9.52 -16.23 -17.05
N THR A 4 -10.38 -15.24 -17.26
CA THR A 4 -11.50 -15.32 -18.20
C THR A 4 -10.95 -15.59 -19.60
N GLN A 5 -11.70 -16.35 -20.41
CA GLN A 5 -11.27 -16.91 -21.70
C GLN A 5 -10.86 -15.87 -22.76
N ASP A 6 -11.04 -14.57 -22.49
CA ASP A 6 -10.78 -13.47 -23.43
C ASP A 6 -9.54 -12.62 -23.10
N GLY A 7 -8.70 -13.02 -22.14
CA GLY A 7 -7.48 -12.25 -21.79
C GLY A 7 -7.75 -10.88 -21.14
N ILE A 8 -9.02 -10.50 -20.98
CA ILE A 8 -9.46 -9.34 -20.23
C ILE A 8 -9.38 -9.69 -18.75
N THR A 9 -8.39 -9.13 -18.06
CA THR A 9 -8.33 -9.12 -16.60
C THR A 9 -9.66 -8.58 -16.06
N ALA A 10 -10.39 -9.38 -15.29
CA ALA A 10 -11.69 -8.96 -14.78
C ALA A 10 -11.53 -7.67 -13.96
N PRO A 11 -12.43 -6.68 -14.11
CA PRO A 11 -12.37 -5.47 -13.29
C PRO A 11 -12.39 -5.86 -11.81
N PHE A 12 -11.52 -5.24 -11.01
CA PHE A 12 -11.31 -5.54 -9.59
C PHE A 12 -10.69 -6.92 -9.27
N SER A 13 -10.10 -7.62 -10.24
CA SER A 13 -9.36 -8.85 -9.97
C SER A 13 -7.98 -8.62 -9.33
N ASP A 14 -7.59 -7.37 -9.11
CA ASP A 14 -6.33 -7.06 -8.44
C ASP A 14 -6.43 -7.43 -6.96
N THR A 15 -5.44 -8.21 -6.52
CA THR A 15 -5.25 -8.63 -5.14
C THR A 15 -5.12 -7.46 -4.17
N VAL A 16 -4.74 -6.27 -4.63
CA VAL A 16 -4.64 -5.07 -3.80
C VAL A 16 -5.97 -4.72 -3.16
N TYR A 17 -7.09 -4.88 -3.86
CA TYR A 17 -8.41 -4.56 -3.33
C TYR A 17 -8.83 -5.54 -2.23
N LEU A 18 -8.49 -6.82 -2.40
CA LEU A 18 -8.76 -7.85 -1.40
C LEU A 18 -7.93 -7.62 -0.13
N LYS A 19 -6.64 -7.28 -0.28
CA LYS A 19 -5.77 -6.91 0.83
C LYS A 19 -6.25 -5.63 1.51
N ALA A 20 -6.67 -4.61 0.74
CA ALA A 20 -7.13 -3.33 1.27
C ALA A 20 -8.38 -3.51 2.13
N ALA A 21 -9.38 -4.24 1.63
CA ALA A 21 -10.61 -4.52 2.39
C ALA A 21 -10.31 -5.30 3.68
N ALA A 22 -9.39 -6.26 3.61
CA ALA A 22 -8.99 -7.07 4.76
C ALA A 22 -8.11 -6.35 5.78
N LEU A 23 -7.35 -5.33 5.37
CA LEU A 23 -6.49 -4.52 6.25
C LEU A 23 -7.17 -3.22 6.71
N ASP A 24 -8.38 -2.93 6.24
CA ASP A 24 -9.22 -1.86 6.77
C ASP A 24 -9.91 -2.36 8.05
N PRO A 25 -9.57 -1.84 9.25
CA PRO A 25 -10.19 -2.27 10.50
C PRO A 25 -11.69 -1.97 10.59
N ALA A 26 -12.26 -1.17 9.69
CA ALA A 26 -13.70 -0.99 9.60
C ALA A 26 -14.43 -2.24 9.10
N PHE A 27 -13.78 -3.03 8.24
CA PHE A 27 -14.38 -4.18 7.57
C PHE A 27 -13.66 -5.50 7.87
N SER A 28 -12.32 -5.50 7.91
CA SER A 28 -11.49 -6.68 8.11
C SER A 28 -11.94 -7.81 7.18
N LEU A 29 -12.19 -9.02 7.68
CA LEU A 29 -12.74 -10.14 6.89
C LEU A 29 -14.27 -10.22 6.92
N LEU A 30 -14.95 -9.26 7.56
CA LEU A 30 -16.41 -9.27 7.72
C LEU A 30 -17.16 -9.12 6.39
N TRP A 31 -16.52 -8.56 5.36
CA TRP A 31 -17.11 -8.41 4.03
C TRP A 31 -17.29 -9.74 3.29
N VAL A 32 -16.56 -10.79 3.68
CA VAL A 32 -16.61 -12.08 2.98
C VAL A 32 -17.99 -12.72 3.14
N GLU A 33 -18.55 -12.71 4.34
CA GLU A 33 -19.84 -13.36 4.58
C GLU A 33 -21.00 -12.75 3.78
N PRO A 34 -21.23 -11.42 3.76
CA PRO A 34 -22.33 -10.81 3.03
C PRO A 34 -22.08 -10.64 1.53
N HIS A 35 -20.83 -10.44 1.08
CA HIS A 35 -20.57 -10.02 -0.32
C HIS A 35 -20.02 -11.13 -1.22
N VAL A 36 -19.50 -12.22 -0.66
CA VAL A 36 -19.00 -13.35 -1.46
C VAL A 36 -20.13 -14.33 -1.70
N LEU A 37 -20.75 -14.28 -2.88
CA LEU A 37 -21.95 -15.04 -3.24
C LEU A 37 -21.65 -16.48 -3.73
N VAL A 38 -20.86 -17.23 -2.97
CA VAL A 38 -20.50 -18.63 -3.28
C VAL A 38 -20.74 -19.54 -2.06
N SER A 39 -20.47 -20.84 -2.22
CA SER A 39 -20.60 -21.83 -1.14
C SER A 39 -19.74 -21.48 0.07
N ARG A 40 -20.11 -21.99 1.25
CA ARG A 40 -19.36 -21.76 2.50
C ARG A 40 -17.89 -22.19 2.38
N ASP A 41 -17.64 -23.34 1.74
CA ASP A 41 -16.27 -23.86 1.56
C ASP A 41 -15.43 -22.92 0.68
N ALA A 42 -16.04 -22.33 -0.36
CA ALA A 42 -15.37 -21.34 -1.19
C ALA A 42 -15.11 -20.03 -0.44
N LYS A 43 -16.01 -19.61 0.48
CA LYS A 43 -15.76 -18.45 1.35
C LYS A 43 -14.56 -18.68 2.27
N THR A 44 -14.42 -19.87 2.85
CA THR A 44 -13.26 -20.19 3.71
C THR A 44 -11.97 -20.20 2.91
N GLU A 45 -12.01 -20.68 1.67
CA GLU A 45 -10.86 -20.61 0.76
C GLU A 45 -10.49 -19.15 0.43
N VAL A 46 -11.48 -18.28 0.19
CA VAL A 46 -11.23 -16.85 -0.04
C VAL A 46 -10.58 -16.20 1.18
N VAL A 47 -11.10 -16.43 2.38
CA VAL A 47 -10.49 -15.92 3.63
C VAL A 47 -9.04 -16.37 3.76
N GLN A 48 -8.79 -17.67 3.57
CA GLN A 48 -7.46 -18.23 3.67
C GLN A 48 -6.52 -17.62 2.64
N ARG A 49 -6.99 -17.48 1.39
CA ARG A 49 -6.19 -16.90 0.32
C ARG A 49 -5.82 -15.45 0.58
N VAL A 50 -6.73 -14.65 1.14
CA VAL A 50 -6.46 -13.26 1.49
C VAL A 50 -5.42 -13.18 2.61
N LYS A 51 -5.52 -14.03 3.64
CA LYS A 51 -4.51 -14.11 4.70
C LYS A 51 -3.13 -14.45 4.14
N GLU A 52 -3.04 -15.43 3.25
CA GLU A 52 -1.79 -15.82 2.59
C GLU A 52 -1.17 -14.68 1.79
N LEU A 53 -1.98 -13.93 1.03
CA LEU A 53 -1.51 -12.78 0.26
C LEU A 53 -0.89 -11.71 1.17
N ILE A 54 -1.52 -11.43 2.32
CA ILE A 54 -1.01 -10.46 3.29
C ILE A 54 0.31 -10.96 3.91
N LEU A 55 0.38 -12.24 4.29
CA LEU A 55 1.57 -12.82 4.91
C LEU A 55 2.75 -12.88 3.94
N HIS A 56 2.49 -13.17 2.67
CA HIS A 56 3.50 -13.14 1.62
C HIS A 56 4.11 -11.75 1.47
N ASP A 57 3.29 -10.71 1.32
CA ASP A 57 3.75 -9.31 1.26
C ASP A 57 4.51 -8.90 2.53
N ALA A 58 4.06 -9.35 3.70
CA ALA A 58 4.73 -9.05 4.96
C ALA A 58 6.14 -9.68 5.01
N ALA A 59 6.30 -10.91 4.54
CA ALA A 59 7.58 -11.59 4.45
C ALA A 59 8.53 -10.94 3.42
N GLU A 60 8.02 -10.53 2.25
CA GLU A 60 8.81 -9.79 1.26
C GLU A 60 9.28 -8.43 1.77
N THR A 61 8.44 -7.76 2.57
CA THR A 61 8.76 -6.44 3.13
C THR A 61 9.79 -6.52 4.27
N GLU A 62 9.99 -7.70 4.85
CA GLU A 62 11.06 -7.97 5.82
C GLU A 62 12.40 -8.31 5.17
N GLN A 63 12.43 -8.66 3.87
CA GLN A 63 13.69 -8.86 3.17
C GLN A 63 14.41 -7.52 3.00
N PRO A 64 15.71 -7.43 3.37
CA PRO A 64 16.54 -6.31 2.95
C PRO A 64 16.51 -6.30 1.42
N VAL A 65 16.08 -5.19 0.82
CA VAL A 65 16.25 -4.98 -0.62
C VAL A 65 17.71 -5.33 -0.96
N PRO A 66 17.99 -6.30 -1.85
CA PRO A 66 19.35 -6.58 -2.28
C PRO A 66 19.90 -5.27 -2.82
N LEU A 67 20.95 -4.75 -2.18
CA LEU A 67 21.75 -3.69 -2.77
C LEU A 67 22.24 -4.28 -4.10
N VAL A 68 21.78 -3.71 -5.21
CA VAL A 68 22.35 -4.04 -6.51
C VAL A 68 23.81 -3.60 -6.40
N ASP A 69 24.71 -4.58 -6.48
CA ASP A 69 26.15 -4.38 -6.55
C ASP A 69 26.46 -3.66 -7.88
N GLU A 70 26.38 -2.33 -7.90
CA GLU A 70 27.11 -1.54 -8.88
C GLU A 70 28.47 -1.24 -8.27
N GLU A 71 29.46 -1.94 -8.82
CA GLU A 71 30.88 -1.89 -8.51
C GLU A 71 31.42 -0.45 -8.58
N GLU A 72 31.29 0.33 -7.52
CA GLU A 72 32.16 1.48 -7.25
C GLU A 72 32.19 1.73 -5.74
N GLN A 73 33.20 1.11 -5.12
CA GLN A 73 33.56 1.27 -3.73
C GLN A 73 34.14 2.68 -3.53
N GLU A 74 33.28 3.69 -3.37
CA GLU A 74 33.66 4.94 -2.73
C GLU A 74 33.03 5.06 -1.34
N ASP A 75 33.91 5.39 -0.40
CA ASP A 75 33.76 5.50 1.03
C ASP A 75 32.65 6.51 1.41
N LEU A 76 31.39 6.09 1.36
CA LEU A 76 30.22 6.88 1.75
C LEU A 76 30.18 7.04 3.27
N ARG A 77 31.00 7.99 3.75
CA ARG A 77 30.86 8.64 5.06
C ARG A 77 29.37 8.95 5.30
N GLU A 78 28.89 8.69 6.51
CA GLU A 78 27.58 9.16 6.99
C GLU A 78 27.41 10.64 6.66
N GLY A 79 26.75 10.91 5.54
CA GLY A 79 26.78 12.20 4.88
C GLY A 79 25.45 12.91 5.03
N GLU A 80 25.55 14.19 5.39
CA GLU A 80 24.51 15.20 5.52
C GLU A 80 23.78 15.46 4.18
N GLY A 81 23.10 14.45 3.63
CA GLY A 81 22.21 14.62 2.49
C GLY A 81 20.85 15.19 2.92
N LEU A 82 20.21 15.98 2.05
CA LEU A 82 18.87 16.56 2.28
C LEU A 82 17.81 15.51 2.67
N PHE A 83 18.05 14.24 2.34
CA PHE A 83 17.17 13.11 2.66
C PHE A 83 17.80 12.08 3.61
N ALA A 84 18.99 12.33 4.16
CA ALA A 84 19.67 11.41 5.08
C ALA A 84 18.82 11.08 6.32
N ALA A 85 17.98 12.03 6.77
CA ALA A 85 17.05 11.84 7.88
C ALA A 85 15.97 10.76 7.62
N TYR A 86 15.60 10.49 6.36
CA TYR A 86 14.60 9.47 6.01
C TYR A 86 15.17 8.04 6.08
N HIS A 87 16.50 7.90 6.13
CA HIS A 87 17.18 6.61 6.24
C HIS A 87 17.38 6.14 7.68
N LYS A 88 16.88 6.86 8.70
CA LYS A 88 16.82 6.36 10.09
C LYS A 88 15.86 5.18 10.17
N ARG A 89 16.37 4.01 9.79
CA ARG A 89 15.69 2.73 9.82
C ARG A 89 15.15 2.50 11.23
N GLN A 90 13.85 2.25 11.29
CA GLN A 90 13.18 1.74 12.47
C GLN A 90 13.90 0.47 12.94
N LYS A 91 14.38 0.49 14.19
CA LYS A 91 14.88 -0.70 14.86
C LYS A 91 13.72 -1.70 14.95
N MET A 92 13.84 -2.85 14.28
CA MET A 92 12.86 -3.93 14.38
C MET A 92 12.89 -4.52 15.78
N ASP A 93 11.73 -4.61 16.43
CA ASP A 93 11.53 -5.52 17.55
C ASP A 93 11.39 -6.94 17.00
N VAL A 94 12.37 -7.78 17.32
CA VAL A 94 12.59 -9.17 16.83
C VAL A 94 11.64 -10.17 17.52
N GLY A 95 10.40 -9.76 17.83
CA GLY A 95 9.51 -10.54 18.71
C GLY A 95 8.36 -11.28 18.04
N THR A 96 7.71 -10.69 17.04
CA THR A 96 6.35 -11.09 16.65
C THR A 96 6.27 -11.45 15.18
N THR A 97 6.08 -12.73 14.86
CA THR A 97 5.96 -13.21 13.48
C THR A 97 4.78 -12.53 12.75
N PRO A 98 4.85 -12.32 11.42
CA PRO A 98 3.74 -11.73 10.67
C PRO A 98 2.40 -12.45 10.86
N ALA A 99 2.43 -13.78 11.01
CA ALA A 99 1.24 -14.59 11.28
C ALA A 99 0.58 -14.25 12.62
N LEU A 100 1.39 -14.06 13.68
CA LEU A 100 0.89 -13.68 15.00
C LEU A 100 0.38 -12.23 15.02
N GLN A 101 1.02 -11.32 14.27
CA GLN A 101 0.52 -9.96 14.07
C GLN A 101 -0.84 -9.98 13.36
N LEU A 102 -1.01 -10.83 12.33
CA LEU A 102 -2.26 -10.94 11.59
C LEU A 102 -3.39 -11.50 12.46
N SER A 103 -3.14 -12.54 13.26
CA SER A 103 -4.16 -13.04 14.19
C SER A 103 -4.56 -11.98 15.21
N HIS A 104 -3.58 -11.31 15.82
CA HIS A 104 -3.84 -10.24 16.79
C HIS A 104 -4.63 -9.09 16.17
N TYR A 105 -4.29 -8.69 14.95
CA TYR A 105 -5.03 -7.68 14.19
C TYR A 105 -6.51 -8.06 14.03
N LEU A 106 -6.80 -9.29 13.61
CA LEU A 106 -8.17 -9.74 13.38
C LEU A 106 -9.02 -9.74 14.66
N ASP A 107 -8.39 -9.90 15.82
CA ASP A 107 -9.07 -9.86 17.12
C ASP A 107 -9.40 -8.43 17.59
N ILE A 108 -8.61 -7.43 17.17
CA ILE A 108 -8.76 -6.03 17.62
C ILE A 108 -9.40 -5.11 16.56
N ALA A 109 -9.52 -5.56 15.32
CA ALA A 109 -10.06 -4.79 14.20
C ALA A 109 -11.59 -4.72 14.27
N GLU A 110 -12.11 -3.70 14.96
CA GLU A 110 -13.55 -3.58 15.23
C GLU A 110 -14.11 -2.21 14.80
N GLY A 111 -14.37 -2.03 13.51
CA GLY A 111 -15.13 -0.85 13.02
C GLY A 111 -14.38 0.48 13.08
N GLN A 112 -13.05 0.45 13.28
CA GLN A 112 -12.25 1.64 13.58
C GLN A 112 -11.81 2.38 12.32
N ASN A 113 -11.42 3.65 12.48
CA ASN A 113 -10.81 4.42 11.39
C ASN A 113 -9.41 3.86 11.06
N ALA A 114 -9.18 3.52 9.79
CA ALA A 114 -7.95 2.90 9.33
C ALA A 114 -6.68 3.72 9.67
N LEU A 115 -6.69 5.03 9.41
CA LEU A 115 -5.51 5.88 9.62
C LEU A 115 -5.12 5.96 11.10
N LEU A 116 -6.11 6.19 11.98
CA LEU A 116 -5.89 6.25 13.42
C LEU A 116 -5.45 4.90 13.99
N PHE A 117 -6.11 3.82 13.57
CA PHE A 117 -5.78 2.46 14.00
C PHE A 117 -4.34 2.09 13.69
N TRP A 118 -3.92 2.26 12.43
CA TRP A 118 -2.58 1.90 11.99
C TRP A 118 -1.52 2.81 12.62
N ALA A 119 -1.81 4.10 12.82
CA ALA A 119 -0.92 4.99 13.54
C ALA A 119 -0.69 4.55 15.01
N LEU A 120 -1.73 4.13 15.71
CA LEU A 120 -1.63 3.68 17.10
C LEU A 120 -0.93 2.31 17.23
N ASN A 121 -1.14 1.41 16.26
CA ASN A 121 -0.64 0.04 16.31
C ASN A 121 0.66 -0.19 15.52
N MET A 122 1.28 0.87 14.97
CA MET A 122 2.49 0.74 14.13
C MET A 122 3.66 0.01 14.81
N LYS A 123 3.77 0.10 16.14
CA LYS A 123 4.82 -0.56 16.93
C LYS A 123 4.43 -1.98 17.34
N THR A 124 3.13 -2.21 17.55
CA THR A 124 2.57 -3.50 17.97
C THR A 124 2.47 -4.48 16.80
N LEU A 125 2.21 -3.96 15.61
CA LEU A 125 1.99 -4.71 14.36
C LEU A 125 2.95 -4.21 13.26
N PRO A 126 4.27 -4.23 13.47
CA PRO A 126 5.22 -3.53 12.59
C PRO A 126 5.27 -4.08 11.16
N SER A 127 5.20 -5.41 10.98
CA SER A 127 5.24 -6.05 9.66
C SER A 127 3.94 -5.80 8.92
N LEU A 128 2.81 -5.94 9.61
CA LEU A 128 1.48 -5.74 9.05
C LEU A 128 1.21 -4.27 8.72
N PHE A 129 1.67 -3.34 9.55
CA PHE A 129 1.59 -1.90 9.32
C PHE A 129 2.24 -1.49 7.99
N ARG A 130 3.41 -2.06 7.67
CA ARG A 130 4.11 -1.77 6.41
C ARG A 130 3.30 -2.21 5.19
N VAL A 131 2.66 -3.38 5.25
CA VAL A 131 1.78 -3.86 4.19
C VAL A 131 0.54 -2.96 4.10
N ALA A 132 -0.09 -2.64 5.23
CA ALA A 132 -1.28 -1.82 5.29
C ALA A 132 -1.08 -0.44 4.68
N ILE A 133 0.00 0.27 5.04
CA ILE A 133 0.26 1.61 4.48
C ILE A 133 0.48 1.55 2.97
N ARG A 134 1.19 0.54 2.45
CA ARG A 134 1.39 0.39 1.00
C ARG A 134 0.08 0.14 0.26
N VAL A 135 -0.73 -0.78 0.78
CA VAL A 135 -1.99 -1.19 0.15
C VAL A 135 -3.04 -0.08 0.24
N LEU A 136 -3.21 0.55 1.40
CA LEU A 136 -4.21 1.60 1.63
C LEU A 136 -3.84 2.94 0.99
N ALA A 137 -2.56 3.17 0.66
CA ALA A 137 -2.14 4.34 -0.10
C ALA A 137 -2.49 4.27 -1.59
N VAL A 138 -2.86 3.10 -2.11
CA VAL A 138 -3.29 2.97 -3.51
C VAL A 138 -4.65 3.64 -3.67
N PRO A 139 -4.75 4.72 -4.46
CA PRO A 139 -6.02 5.41 -4.64
C PRO A 139 -6.98 4.50 -5.41
N ALA A 140 -8.24 4.47 -4.97
CA ALA A 140 -9.28 3.67 -5.63
C ALA A 140 -9.64 4.19 -7.03
N SER A 141 -9.26 5.43 -7.37
CA SER A 141 -9.51 6.04 -8.69
C SER A 141 -8.42 7.02 -9.09
N SER A 142 -8.30 7.28 -10.39
CA SER A 142 -7.44 8.31 -10.98
C SER A 142 -7.97 9.73 -10.76
N ALA A 143 -9.20 9.91 -10.26
CA ALA A 143 -9.87 11.20 -10.15
C ALA A 143 -9.05 12.29 -9.41
N PRO A 144 -8.26 12.01 -8.34
CA PRO A 144 -7.41 13.02 -7.71
C PRO A 144 -6.34 13.56 -8.66
N VAL A 145 -5.72 12.69 -9.45
CA VAL A 145 -4.67 13.04 -10.43
C VAL A 145 -5.29 13.74 -11.63
N GLU A 146 -6.44 13.27 -12.12
CA GLU A 146 -7.20 13.94 -13.17
C GLU A 146 -7.65 15.35 -12.76
N ARG A 147 -8.01 15.56 -11.49
CA ARG A 147 -8.32 16.91 -10.98
C ARG A 147 -7.10 17.83 -11.06
N VAL A 148 -5.90 17.35 -10.74
CA VAL A 148 -4.65 18.11 -10.89
C VAL A 148 -4.40 18.46 -12.36
N PHE A 149 -4.56 17.48 -13.27
CA PHE A 149 -4.40 17.70 -14.71
C PHE A 149 -5.47 18.60 -15.31
N SER A 150 -6.73 18.50 -14.89
CA SER A 150 -7.82 19.36 -15.33
C SER A 150 -7.57 20.82 -14.94
N HIS A 151 -7.13 21.07 -13.69
CA HIS A 151 -6.74 22.41 -13.28
C HIS A 151 -5.42 22.87 -13.95
N GLY A 152 -4.50 21.95 -14.21
CA GLY A 152 -3.26 22.21 -14.94
C GLY A 152 -3.49 22.52 -16.42
N GLY A 153 -4.60 22.04 -17.00
CA GLY A 153 -5.02 22.33 -18.37
C GLY A 153 -5.23 23.83 -18.63
N ILE A 154 -5.59 24.60 -17.60
CA ILE A 154 -5.70 26.07 -17.66
C ILE A 154 -4.32 26.72 -17.92
N ILE A 155 -3.24 26.09 -17.44
CA ILE A 155 -1.87 26.59 -17.56
C ILE A 155 -1.17 26.00 -18.79
N LEU A 156 -1.55 24.79 -19.22
CA LEU A 156 -1.05 24.10 -20.42
C LEU A 156 -1.75 24.56 -21.73
N CYS A 157 -2.70 25.51 -21.67
CA CYS A 157 -3.25 26.14 -22.87
C CYS A 157 -2.14 26.89 -23.64
N PRO A 158 -1.92 26.60 -24.95
CA PRO A 158 -0.75 27.09 -25.70
C PRO A 158 -0.61 28.61 -25.84
N HIS A 159 -1.64 29.38 -25.48
CA HIS A 159 -1.72 30.79 -25.88
C HIS A 159 -1.01 31.78 -24.92
N ARG A 160 -0.57 31.37 -23.72
CA ARG A 160 0.09 32.31 -22.77
C ARG A 160 1.23 31.78 -21.89
N ALA A 161 1.60 30.51 -21.94
CA ALA A 161 2.65 29.99 -21.06
C ALA A 161 3.74 29.24 -21.85
N GLN A 162 4.97 29.76 -21.84
CA GLN A 162 6.19 29.07 -22.31
C GLN A 162 6.72 28.07 -21.27
N MET A 163 5.84 27.46 -20.47
CA MET A 163 6.25 26.45 -19.49
C MET A 163 6.11 25.07 -20.08
N THR A 164 7.20 24.31 -20.05
CA THR A 164 7.21 22.90 -20.45
C THR A 164 6.40 22.04 -19.47
N ASP A 165 5.74 21.03 -20.03
CA ASP A 165 4.90 20.00 -19.39
C ASP A 165 5.43 19.44 -18.06
N ARG A 166 6.75 19.30 -17.91
CA ARG A 166 7.37 18.66 -16.75
C ARG A 166 7.39 19.47 -15.45
N HIS A 167 7.35 20.81 -15.49
CA HIS A 167 7.64 21.65 -14.31
C HIS A 167 6.41 22.01 -13.45
N LEU A 168 5.19 21.93 -13.99
CA LEU A 168 3.98 22.44 -13.33
C LEU A 168 3.30 21.46 -12.37
N VAL A 169 3.37 20.17 -12.68
CA VAL A 169 2.63 19.13 -11.94
C VAL A 169 3.20 18.96 -10.52
N PHE A 170 4.53 19.07 -10.38
CA PHE A 170 5.22 18.87 -9.10
C PHE A 170 4.94 19.98 -8.08
N CYS A 171 4.92 21.25 -8.49
CA CYS A 171 4.73 22.37 -7.56
C CYS A 171 3.32 22.44 -6.97
N LYS A 172 2.29 22.02 -7.72
CA LYS A 172 0.90 22.08 -7.25
C LYS A 172 0.58 21.04 -6.18
N CYS A 173 1.23 19.87 -6.21
CA CYS A 173 1.02 18.81 -5.23
C CYS A 173 1.79 19.02 -3.91
N ASN A 174 2.77 19.94 -3.88
CA ASN A 174 3.65 20.20 -2.73
C ASN A 174 3.47 21.60 -2.12
N ALA A 175 2.49 22.38 -2.57
CA ALA A 175 2.17 23.66 -1.95
C ALA A 175 1.40 23.41 -0.64
N ALA A 176 2.05 23.70 0.49
CA ALA A 176 1.48 23.68 1.84
C ALA A 176 0.52 24.86 2.07
#